data_AF-A0A3C2AAJ1-F1
#
_entry.id   AF-A0A3C2AAJ1-F1
#
_cell.length_a   1.000
_cell.length_b   1.000
_cell.length_c   1.000
_cell.angle_alpha   90.00
_cell.angle_beta   90.00
_cell.angle_gamma   90.00
#
_symmetry.space_group_name_H-M   'P 1'
#
loop_
_entity.id
_entity.type
_entity.pdbx_description
1 polymer ?
#
loop_
_entity_poly.entity_id
_entity_poly.type
_entity_poly.pdbx_seq_one_letter_code
_entity_poly.pdbx_strand_id
1 'polypeptide(L)' 'MSELSYACGISQQPLLGDTIGDLFDKTVAQYPDEEALIVKHQDIRYSYRKLQTQVDECARALLACGIEKGDRVG' A
#
# COMPACT_ATOMS: atom_id res chain seq x y z
N MET A 1 44.56 10.52 -10.81
CA MET A 1 43.87 9.67 -9.82
C MET A 1 42.40 9.70 -10.20
N SER A 2 41.83 8.55 -10.61
CA SER A 2 40.43 8.49 -11.07
C SER A 2 39.49 8.76 -9.90
N GLU A 3 38.45 9.55 -10.16
CA GLU A 3 37.37 9.82 -9.21
C GLU A 3 36.69 8.50 -8.81
N LEU A 4 36.50 8.27 -7.51
CA LEU A 4 35.79 7.09 -7.03
C LEU A 4 34.31 7.24 -7.39
N SER A 5 33.78 6.29 -8.15
CA SER A 5 32.34 6.17 -8.43
C SER A 5 31.60 5.63 -7.21
N TYR A 6 31.58 6.42 -6.13
CA TYR A 6 30.95 6.07 -4.87
C TYR A 6 30.19 7.27 -4.30
N ALA A 7 28.89 7.10 -4.07
CA ALA A 7 28.03 8.08 -3.44
C ALA A 7 27.29 7.43 -2.26
N CYS A 8 27.35 8.07 -1.09
CA CYS A 8 26.62 7.70 0.11
C CYS A 8 26.11 8.98 0.78
N GLY A 9 24.82 9.05 1.09
CA GLY A 9 24.17 10.21 1.70
C GLY A 9 23.26 9.78 2.84
N ILE A 10 23.27 10.54 3.93
CA ILE A 10 22.34 10.36 5.05
C ILE A 10 21.00 11.05 4.73
N SER A 11 19.88 10.38 5.02
CA SER A 11 18.55 10.99 4.92
C SER A 11 18.26 11.79 6.18
N GLN A 12 17.74 13.01 6.02
CA GLN A 12 17.21 13.81 7.15
C GLN A 12 15.79 13.36 7.54
N GLN A 13 15.13 12.58 6.70
CA GLN A 13 13.84 11.96 7.02
C GLN A 13 14.06 10.56 7.57
N PRO A 14 13.55 10.26 8.78
CA PRO A 14 13.54 8.91 9.32
C PRO A 14 12.78 7.96 8.42
N LEU A 15 13.21 6.70 8.38
CA LEU A 15 12.44 5.63 7.76
C LEU A 15 11.15 5.40 8.54
N LEU A 16 10.05 5.17 7.83
CA LEU A 16 8.81 4.72 8.44
C LEU A 16 8.93 3.23 8.76
N GLY A 17 8.68 2.86 10.02
CA GLY A 17 8.69 1.47 10.48
C GLY A 17 7.35 0.75 10.34
N ASP A 18 6.33 1.44 9.80
CA ASP A 18 4.98 0.89 9.61
C ASP A 18 4.94 -0.11 8.45
N THR A 19 4.08 -1.13 8.55
CA THR A 19 3.74 -1.92 7.37
C THR A 19 2.87 -1.10 6.43
N ILE A 20 2.80 -1.51 5.16
CA ILE A 20 1.90 -0.87 4.19
C ILE A 20 0.44 -0.92 4.67
N GLY A 21 0.02 -2.03 5.28
CA GLY A 21 -1.31 -2.18 5.87
C GLY A 21 -1.55 -1.17 6.99
N ASP A 22 -0.63 -1.08 7.96
CA ASP A 22 -0.77 -0.15 9.08
C ASP A 22 -0.82 1.32 8.62
N LEU A 23 0.03 1.70 7.66
CA LEU A 23 0.02 3.05 7.12
C LEU A 23 -1.27 3.34 6.35
N PHE A 24 -1.78 2.35 5.62
CA PHE A 24 -3.06 2.47 4.91
C PHE A 24 -4.22 2.64 5.88
N ASP A 25 -4.28 1.84 6.96
CA ASP A 25 -5.33 1.97 7.99
C ASP A 25 -5.30 3.35 8.68
N LYS A 26 -4.11 3.88 8.99
CA LYS A 26 -3.95 5.25 9.51
C LYS A 26 -4.49 6.29 8.53
N THR A 27 -4.21 6.11 7.24
CA THR A 27 -4.67 7.01 6.18
C THR A 27 -6.19 6.96 6.04
N VAL A 28 -6.79 5.77 6.06
CA VAL A 28 -8.25 5.58 6.02
C VAL A 28 -8.93 6.21 7.22
N ALA A 29 -8.35 6.09 8.41
CA ALA A 29 -8.87 6.74 9.61
C ALA A 29 -8.83 8.28 9.51
N GLN A 30 -7.80 8.83 8.87
CA GLN A 30 -7.64 10.28 8.72
C GLN A 30 -8.51 10.89 7.62
N TYR A 31 -8.70 10.18 6.50
CA TYR A 31 -9.37 10.69 5.30
C TYR A 31 -10.43 9.72 4.73
N PRO A 32 -11.39 9.25 5.54
CA PRO A 32 -12.23 8.10 5.18
C PRO A 32 -13.11 8.32 3.94
N ASP A 33 -13.58 9.55 3.75
CA ASP A 33 -14.55 9.90 2.71
C ASP A 33 -13.89 10.61 1.51
N GLU A 34 -12.59 10.89 1.60
CA GLU A 34 -11.78 11.43 0.49
C GLU A 34 -11.51 10.36 -0.56
N GLU A 35 -11.31 10.78 -1.80
CA GLU A 35 -11.06 9.89 -2.93
C GLU A 35 -9.70 9.19 -2.82
N ALA A 36 -9.70 7.87 -2.99
CA ALA A 36 -8.50 7.04 -2.96
C ALA A 36 -8.19 6.38 -4.32
N LEU A 37 -9.22 5.99 -5.07
CA LEU A 37 -9.06 5.29 -6.35
C LEU A 37 -10.13 5.71 -7.36
N ILE A 38 -9.71 6.09 -8.56
CA ILE A 38 -10.58 6.41 -9.69
C ILE A 38 -10.12 5.60 -10.91
N VAL A 39 -10.98 4.69 -11.40
CA VAL A 39 -10.73 3.90 -12.61
C VAL A 39 -11.84 4.17 -13.62
N LYS A 40 -11.59 5.15 -14.50
CA LYS A 40 -12.61 5.69 -15.42
C LYS A 40 -13.26 4.65 -16.34
N HIS A 41 -12.46 3.74 -16.91
CA HIS A 41 -12.97 2.76 -17.88
C HIS A 41 -13.81 1.64 -17.24
N GLN A 42 -13.71 1.47 -15.92
CA GLN A 42 -14.51 0.52 -15.14
C GLN A 42 -15.65 1.20 -14.36
N ASP A 43 -15.81 2.53 -14.50
CA ASP A 43 -16.73 3.34 -13.71
C ASP A 43 -16.56 3.16 -12.18
N ILE A 44 -15.32 2.98 -11.73
CA ILE A 44 -14.98 2.80 -10.32
C ILE A 44 -14.50 4.12 -9.72
N ARG A 45 -15.11 4.50 -8.60
CA ARG A 45 -14.73 5.65 -7.78
C ARG A 45 -14.88 5.29 -6.30
N TYR A 46 -13.75 5.11 -5.62
CA TYR A 46 -13.71 4.71 -4.21
C TYR A 46 -13.12 5.82 -3.34
N SER A 47 -13.78 6.05 -2.20
CA SER A 47 -13.14 6.72 -1.07
C SER A 47 -12.17 5.76 -0.37
N TYR A 48 -11.32 6.28 0.52
CA TYR A 48 -10.42 5.44 1.32
C TYR A 48 -11.16 4.33 2.08
N ARG A 49 -12.31 4.64 2.69
CA ARG A 49 -13.14 3.64 3.39
C ARG A 49 -13.64 2.53 2.46
N LYS A 50 -14.09 2.89 1.26
CA LYS A 50 -14.55 1.90 0.27
C LYS A 50 -13.40 1.04 -0.22
N LEU A 51 -12.24 1.66 -0.48
CA LEU A 51 -11.05 0.94 -0.91
C LEU A 51 -10.59 -0.06 0.17
N GLN A 52 -10.60 0.33 1.45
CA GLN A 52 -10.27 -0.58 2.56
C GLN A 52 -11.18 -1.81 2.57
N THR A 53 -12.48 -1.62 2.41
CA THR A 53 -13.44 -2.73 2.35
C THR A 53 -13.09 -3.71 1.20
N GLN A 54 -12.72 -3.20 0.03
CA GLN A 54 -12.34 -4.02 -1.13
C GLN A 54 -10.99 -4.74 -0.92
N VAL A 55 -10.03 -4.09 -0.29
CA VAL A 55 -8.74 -4.70 0.08
C VAL A 55 -8.95 -5.83 1.08
N ASP A 56 -9.76 -5.63 2.12
CA ASP A 56 -10.04 -6.65 3.14
C ASP A 56 -10.81 -7.85 2.56
N GLU A 57 -11.73 -7.60 1.63
CA GLU A 57 -12.43 -8.65 0.90
C GLU A 57 -11.46 -9.47 0.05
N CYS A 58 -10.58 -8.81 -0.71
CA CYS A 58 -9.53 -9.47 -1.49
C CYS A 58 -8.58 -10.29 -0.59
N ALA A 59 -8.11 -9.72 0.52
CA ALA A 59 -7.22 -10.41 1.46
C ALA A 59 -7.87 -11.68 2.03
N ARG A 60 -9.14 -11.61 2.43
CA ARG A 60 -9.88 -12.80 2.90
C ARG A 60 -10.06 -13.83 1.80
N ALA A 61 -10.30 -13.41 0.55
CA ALA A 61 -10.42 -14.34 -0.57
C ALA A 61 -9.08 -15.05 -0.87
N LEU A 62 -7.95 -14.34 -0.80
CA LEU A 62 -6.62 -14.94 -0.97
C LEU A 62 -6.35 -15.99 0.12
N LEU A 63 -6.68 -15.68 1.38
CA LEU A 63 -6.61 -16.65 2.48
C LEU A 63 -7.52 -17.86 2.24
N ALA A 64 -8.74 -17.64 1.74
CA ALA A 64 -9.67 -18.72 1.41
C ALA A 64 -9.18 -19.60 0.25
N CYS A 65 -8.38 -19.04 -0.66
CA CYS A 65 -7.67 -19.77 -1.72
C CYS A 65 -6.44 -20.53 -1.22
N GLY A 66 -6.13 -20.47 0.09
CA GLY A 66 -5.00 -21.18 0.70
C GLY A 66 -3.65 -20.48 0.53
N ILE A 67 -3.64 -19.18 0.22
CA ILE A 67 -2.40 -18.41 0.10
C ILE A 67 -1.85 -18.10 1.50
N GLU A 68 -0.56 -18.37 1.68
CA GLU A 68 0.15 -18.18 2.93
C GLU A 68 1.29 -17.18 2.81
N LYS A 69 1.81 -16.75 3.97
CA LYS A 69 2.97 -15.86 4.03
C LYS A 69 4.19 -16.53 3.39
N GLY A 70 4.75 -15.88 2.38
CA GLY A 70 5.92 -16.36 1.66
C GLY A 70 5.60 -16.93 0.28
N ASP A 71 4.32 -17.16 0.00
CA ASP A 71 3.85 -17.55 -1.32
C ASP A 71 4.08 -16.43 -2.34
N ARG A 72 4.33 -16.84 -3.58
CA ARG A 72 4.53 -15.95 -4.72
C ARG A 72 3.28 -15.98 -5.58
N VAL A 73 2.63 -14.82 -5.70
CA VAL A 73 1.44 -14.63 -6.55
C VAL A 73 1.83 -13.74 -7.72
N GLY A 74 1.67 -14.22 -8.96
CA GLY A 74 2.03 -13.53 -10.19
C GLY A 74 1.50 -14.23 -11.42
#